data_AF-A0A1Y4A570-F1
#
_entry.id   AF-A0A1Y4A570-F1
#
_cell.length_a   1.000
_cell.length_b   1.000
_cell.length_c   1.000
_cell.angle_alpha   90.00
_cell.angle_beta   90.00
_cell.angle_gamma   90.00
#
_symmetry.space_group_name_H-M   'P 1'
#
loop_
_entity.id
_entity.type
_entity.pdbx_description
1 polymer ?
#
loop_
_entity_poly.entity_id
_entity_poly.type
_entity_poly.pdbx_seq_one_letter_code
_entity_poly.pdbx_strand_id
1 'polypeptide(L)' 'MRIGVKYCGGCNPRYDRVALVERIQRERPEDTFEWAIPGVCYDQLLVVCGCSVQCADLTGLTGRKVRRLWQDHP' A
#
# COMPACT_ATOMS: atom_id res chain seq x y z
N MET A 1 -4.52 4.44 -13.17
CA MET A 1 -3.26 4.93 -12.56
C MET A 1 -2.32 3.77 -12.28
N ARG A 2 -1.01 4.00 -12.26
CA ARG A 2 -0.03 2.99 -11.83
C ARG A 2 0.19 3.10 -10.31
N ILE A 3 -0.29 2.10 -9.57
CA ILE A 3 -0.27 2.10 -8.10
C ILE A 3 0.74 1.06 -7.60
N GLY A 4 1.78 1.54 -6.92
CA GLY A 4 2.73 0.69 -6.22
C GLY A 4 2.21 0.34 -4.83
N VAL A 5 2.15 -0.94 -4.49
CA VAL A 5 1.71 -1.44 -3.19
C VAL A 5 2.91 -1.86 -2.36
N LYS A 6 3.03 -1.29 -1.16
CA LYS A 6 4.04 -1.67 -0.16
C LYS A 6 3.34 -2.09 1.11
N TYR A 7 3.59 -3.32 1.57
CA TYR A 7 3.15 -3.75 2.90
C TYR A 7 4.24 -3.53 3.94
N CYS A 8 3.84 -3.31 5.19
CA CYS A 8 4.74 -3.44 6.34
C CYS A 8 5.15 -4.91 6.56
N GLY A 9 6.12 -5.14 7.44
CA GLY A 9 6.61 -6.49 7.78
C GLY A 9 5.56 -7.42 8.42
N GLY A 10 4.41 -6.88 8.86
CA GLY A 10 3.28 -7.69 9.29
C GLY A 10 3.45 -8.37 10.65
N CYS A 11 4.28 -7.83 11.55
CA CYS A 11 4.52 -8.41 12.89
C CYS A 11 3.29 -8.38 13.81
N ASN A 12 2.36 -7.44 13.60
CA ASN A 12 1.15 -7.29 14.41
C ASN A 12 -0.05 -6.85 13.55
N PRO A 13 -0.57 -7.71 12.64
CA PRO A 13 -1.71 -7.35 11.80
C PRO A 13 -3.00 -7.34 12.62
N ARG A 14 -3.76 -6.25 12.52
CA ARG A 14 -5.03 -6.03 13.20
C ARG A 14 -6.25 -6.26 12.30
N TYR A 15 -6.00 -6.45 11.01
CA TYR A 15 -6.99 -6.70 9.98
C TYR A 15 -6.34 -7.46 8.81
N ASP A 16 -7.17 -8.01 7.94
CA ASP A 16 -6.70 -8.60 6.68
C ASP A 16 -6.36 -7.49 5.67
N ARG A 17 -5.10 -7.10 5.71
CA ARG A 17 -4.54 -6.06 4.84
C ARG A 17 -4.50 -6.47 3.36
N VAL A 18 -4.47 -7.76 3.06
CA VAL A 18 -4.47 -8.25 1.68
C VAL A 18 -5.89 -8.16 1.12
N ALA A 19 -6.88 -8.65 1.88
CA ALA A 19 -8.29 -8.53 1.50
C ALA A 19 -8.73 -7.07 1.30
N LEU A 20 -8.19 -6.12 2.08
CA LEU A 20 -8.41 -4.68 1.86
C LEU A 20 -7.91 -4.24 0.48
N VAL A 21 -6.69 -4.59 0.11
CA VAL A 21 -6.11 -4.22 -1.20
C VAL A 21 -6.88 -4.88 -2.34
N GLU A 22 -7.25 -6.16 -2.20
CA GLU A 22 -8.07 -6.87 -3.20
C GLU A 22 -9.45 -6.24 -3.37
N ARG A 23 -10.05 -5.71 -2.30
CA ARG A 23 -11.30 -4.94 -2.39
C ARG A 23 -11.10 -3.65 -3.17
N ILE A 24 -10.06 -2.90 -2.85
CA ILE A 24 -9.73 -1.64 -3.55
C ILE A 24 -9.46 -1.90 -5.04
N GLN A 25 -8.75 -2.98 -5.38
CA GLN A 25 -8.52 -3.40 -6.77
C GLN A 25 -9.82 -3.69 -7.51
N ARG A 26 -10.76 -4.39 -6.88
CA ARG A 26 -12.08 -4.67 -7.47
C ARG A 26 -12.94 -3.41 -7.65
N GLU A 27 -12.82 -2.45 -6.74
CA GLU A 27 -13.52 -1.16 -6.80
C GLU A 27 -12.91 -0.19 -7.82
N ARG A 28 -11.65 -0.41 -8.25
CA ARG A 28 -10.91 0.44 -9.19
C ARG A 28 -10.27 -0.36 -10.34
N PRO A 29 -11.07 -1.00 -11.21
CA PRO A 29 -10.56 -1.85 -12.29
C PRO A 29 -9.74 -1.11 -13.35
N GLU A 30 -9.85 0.22 -13.43
CA GLU A 30 -9.06 1.07 -14.32
C GLU A 30 -7.64 1.35 -13.82
N ASP A 31 -7.38 1.07 -12.54
CA ASP A 31 -6.09 1.25 -11.90
C ASP A 31 -5.29 -0.06 -11.96
N THR A 32 -3.99 0.04 -12.22
CA THR A 32 -3.07 -1.10 -12.18
C THR A 32 -2.34 -1.11 -10.85
N PHE A 33 -2.44 -2.24 -10.14
CA PHE A 33 -1.78 -2.43 -8.85
C PHE A 33 -0.64 -3.43 -9.01
N GLU A 34 0.54 -3.07 -8.54
CA GLU A 34 1.72 -3.91 -8.56
C GLU A 34 2.54 -3.73 -7.30
N TRP A 35 3.48 -4.64 -7.04
CA TRP A 35 4.42 -4.47 -5.94
C TRP A 35 5.28 -3.23 -6.17
N ALA A 36 5.44 -2.40 -5.13
CA ALA A 36 6.30 -1.23 -5.21
C ALA A 36 7.78 -1.67 -5.30
N ILE A 37 8.47 -1.24 -6.36
CA ILE A 37 9.87 -1.56 -6.63
C ILE A 37 10.73 -0.30 -6.51
N PRO A 38 11.94 -0.37 -5.92
CA PRO A 38 12.85 0.76 -5.85
C PRO A 38 13.22 1.32 -7.22
N GLY A 39 13.35 2.65 -7.32
CA GLY A 39 13.70 3.35 -8.56
C GLY A 39 12.55 3.51 -9.56
N VAL A 40 11.38 2.93 -9.29
CA VAL A 40 10.15 3.17 -10.06
C VAL A 40 9.33 4.28 -9.41
N CYS A 41 8.90 5.26 -10.20
CA CYS A 41 7.98 6.31 -9.77
C CYS A 41 6.54 5.96 -10.15
N TYR A 42 5.71 5.74 -9.12
CA TYR A 42 4.29 5.42 -9.26
C TYR A 42 3.42 6.69 -9.26
N ASP A 43 2.22 6.62 -9.84
CA ASP A 43 1.25 7.72 -9.70
C ASP A 43 0.77 7.84 -8.25
N GLN A 44 0.60 6.69 -7.59
CA GLN A 44 0.35 6.60 -6.16
C GLN A 44 1.12 5.43 -5.55
N LEU A 45 1.73 5.67 -4.39
CA LEU A 45 2.30 4.64 -3.54
C LEU A 45 1.33 4.36 -2.40
N LEU A 46 0.73 3.17 -2.41
CA LEU A 46 -0.16 2.67 -1.38
C LEU A 46 0.63 1.85 -0.36
N VAL A 47 0.76 2.39 0.85
CA VAL A 47 1.53 1.81 1.94
C VAL A 47 0.56 1.20 2.96
N VAL A 48 0.52 -0.12 3.03
CA VAL A 48 -0.48 -0.87 3.78
C VAL A 48 0.13 -1.47 5.04
N CYS A 49 -0.26 -0.91 6.17
CA CYS A 49 0.29 -1.22 7.48
C CYS A 49 -0.71 -2.06 8.28
N GLY A 50 -0.24 -3.13 8.92
CA GLY A 50 -1.10 -4.03 9.71
C GLY A 50 -1.57 -3.43 11.04
N CYS A 51 -0.91 -2.39 11.55
CA CYS A 51 -1.26 -1.70 12.78
C CYS A 51 -0.93 -0.20 12.69
N SER A 52 -1.34 0.55 13.71
CA SER A 52 -1.15 2.01 13.81
C SER A 52 0.32 2.47 13.87
N VAL A 53 1.27 1.57 14.17
CA VAL A 53 2.72 1.87 14.20
C VAL A 53 3.25 2.27 12.82
N GLN A 54 2.65 1.76 11.74
CA GLN A 54 2.99 2.15 10.36
C GLN A 54 4.48 2.00 9.99
N CYS A 55 5.13 0.94 10.45
CA CYS A 55 6.58 0.70 10.31
C CYS A 55 7.07 0.28 8.90
N ALA A 56 6.29 0.51 7.85
CA ALA A 56 6.73 0.13 6.50
C ALA A 56 7.92 0.98 6.04
N ASP A 57 9.04 0.34 5.73
CA ASP A 57 10.20 1.00 5.13
C ASP A 57 9.89 1.37 3.67
N LEU A 58 10.14 2.63 3.32
CA LEU A 58 9.91 3.19 1.99
C LEU A 58 11.20 3.54 1.26
N THR A 59 12.35 3.12 1.77
CA THR A 59 13.66 3.41 1.16
C THR A 59 13.69 3.01 -0.31
N GLY A 60 14.01 3.98 -1.18
CA GLY A 60 14.06 3.81 -2.63
C GLY A 60 12.71 3.73 -3.34
N LEU A 61 11.58 3.69 -2.62
CA LEU A 61 10.24 3.66 -3.19
C LEU A 61 9.73 5.09 -3.43
N THR A 62 9.19 5.35 -4.61
CA THR A 62 8.74 6.69 -4.99
C THR A 62 7.34 6.68 -5.59
N GLY A 63 6.50 7.64 -5.21
CA GLY A 63 5.21 7.86 -5.86
C GLY A 63 4.79 9.33 -5.78
N ARG A 64 4.08 9.82 -6.80
CA ARG A 64 3.62 11.23 -6.88
C ARG A 64 2.68 11.58 -5.72
N LYS A 65 1.91 10.60 -5.25
CA LYS A 65 1.11 10.66 -4.02
C LYS A 65 1.43 9.46 -3.15
N VAL A 66 1.59 9.66 -1.84
CA VAL A 66 1.73 8.57 -0.87
C VAL A 66 0.46 8.50 -0.03
N ARG A 67 -0.09 7.30 0.12
CA ARG A 67 -1.25 7.02 0.97
C ARG A 67 -0.91 5.87 1.91
N ARG A 68 -1.13 6.06 3.20
CA ARG A 68 -0.96 5.02 4.23
C ARG A 68 -2.32 4.52 4.67
N LEU A 69 -2.49 3.20 4.76
CA LEU A 69 -3.69 2.53 5.26
C LEU A 69 -3.34 1.71 6.50
N TRP A 70 -4.18 1.79 7.53
CA TRP A 70 -4.10 0.98 8.75
C TRP A 70 -5.47 0.86 9.41
N GLN A 71 -5.58 0.09 10.51
CA GLN A 71 -6.86 -0.34 11.10
C GLN A 71 -7.90 0.80 11.30
N ASP A 72 -7.45 2.00 11.70
CA ASP A 72 -8.32 3.12 12.07
C ASP A 72 -8.54 4.09 10.91
N HIS A 73 -7.82 3.89 9.81
CA HIS A 73 -7.92 4.66 8.56
C HIS A 73 -7.74 3.73 7.34
N PRO A 74 -8.65 2.76 7.13
CA PRO A 74 -8.62 1.84 6.01
C PRO A 74 -9.13 2.46 4.70
#